data_AF-A0A1R3G2E2-F1
#
_entry.id   AF-A0A1R3G2E2-F1
#
_cell.length_a   1.000
_cell.length_b   1.000
_cell.length_c   1.000
_cell.angle_alpha   90.00
_cell.angle_beta   90.00
_cell.angle_gamma   90.00
#
_symmetry.space_group_name_H-M   'P 1'
#
loop_
_entity.id
_entity.type
_entity.pdbx_description
1 polymer ?
#
loop_
_entity_poly.entity_id
_entity_poly.type
_entity_poly.pdbx_seq_one_letter_code
_entity_poly.pdbx_strand_id
1 'polypeptide(L)'
;MTGKRIGNVKFEVGAAICTILLLAPVVLSQTIPASKSQLNSWFSSTIKPLSARKDSLDPELATAEAEPQVIKVKKDGSGDFDTITKAIASVPPGNTKRVIISIGHGVYKEKIKIDRMKPFITFLGDAQAIPNITFDGTAKKYGTVDSATLIVESDYFVASNINIVNSAPKPDGVMEGAQAAALRISGSMAAFYNCKIIGTGNGTYLGRAWKTHPKVVLAYTDMSEIVNPEGWSNKFHPERESTVFFGEYKCTGKGASSSGRVKFTKALTDDQVKPFLDLSFIDAMKWLLPPPNKV
;
A
#
# COMPACT_ATOMS: atom_id res chain seq x y z
N MET A 1 44.72 -44.90 68.51
CA MET A 1 43.82 -46.07 68.60
C MET A 1 42.40 -45.61 68.35
N THR A 2 41.62 -46.48 67.69
CA THR A 2 40.16 -46.52 67.63
C THR A 2 39.42 -45.37 66.94
N GLY A 3 39.10 -45.60 65.68
CA GLY A 3 38.10 -44.85 64.91
C GLY A 3 36.68 -45.11 65.41
N LYS A 4 35.83 -44.09 65.27
CA LYS A 4 34.41 -44.12 65.63
C LYS A 4 33.58 -43.89 64.36
N ARG A 5 32.72 -44.86 64.03
CA ARG A 5 31.70 -44.77 62.97
C ARG A 5 30.73 -43.63 63.31
N ILE A 6 30.43 -42.78 62.33
CA ILE A 6 29.26 -41.87 62.37
C ILE A 6 28.45 -42.14 61.10
N GLY A 7 27.14 -42.30 61.30
CA GLY A 7 26.21 -42.91 60.36
C GLY A 7 25.88 -42.11 59.11
N ASN A 8 25.28 -42.83 58.17
CA ASN A 8 24.71 -42.34 56.92
C ASN A 8 23.67 -41.24 57.16
N VAL A 9 23.98 -40.03 56.71
CA VAL A 9 22.98 -38.98 56.46
C VAL A 9 22.66 -39.02 54.97
N LYS A 10 21.45 -39.47 54.62
CA LYS A 10 20.90 -39.32 53.27
C LYS A 10 20.55 -37.85 53.08
N PHE A 11 21.24 -37.17 52.15
CA PHE A 11 20.79 -35.89 51.62
C PHE A 11 19.77 -36.18 50.50
N GLU A 12 18.49 -35.96 50.78
CA GLU A 12 17.49 -35.84 49.71
C GLU A 12 17.63 -34.44 49.09
N VAL A 13 18.16 -34.38 47.87
CA VAL A 13 18.12 -33.17 47.05
C VAL A 13 16.71 -33.08 46.49
N GLY A 14 15.86 -32.30 47.16
CA GLY A 14 14.59 -31.86 46.59
C GLY A 14 14.87 -30.96 45.39
N ALA A 15 14.75 -31.51 44.18
CA ALA A 15 14.80 -30.73 42.96
C ALA A 15 13.55 -29.83 42.88
N ALA A 16 13.70 -28.58 43.31
CA ALA A 16 12.72 -27.54 43.00
C ALA A 16 12.81 -27.25 41.49
N ILE A 17 11.96 -27.90 40.71
CA ILE A 17 11.75 -27.56 39.30
C ILE A 17 11.00 -26.21 39.30
N CYS A 18 11.76 -25.12 39.33
CA CYS A 18 11.25 -23.79 38.98
C CYS A 18 10.96 -23.79 37.48
N THR A 19 9.75 -24.20 37.11
CA THR A 19 9.23 -24.01 35.76
C THR A 19 9.08 -22.51 35.53
N ILE A 20 10.12 -21.88 34.99
CA ILE A 20 9.99 -20.55 34.40
C ILE A 20 9.07 -20.77 33.19
N LEU A 21 7.78 -20.53 33.37
CA LEU A 21 6.85 -20.28 32.28
C LEU A 21 7.36 -19.00 31.60
N LEU A 22 8.26 -19.17 30.63
CA LEU A 22 8.45 -18.22 29.57
C LEU A 22 7.10 -18.12 28.87
N LEU A 23 6.24 -17.22 29.36
CA LEU A 23 5.22 -16.61 28.55
C LEU A 23 5.97 -15.82 27.47
N ALA A 24 6.50 -16.54 26.47
CA ALA A 24 6.65 -15.94 25.17
C ALA A 24 5.28 -15.35 24.87
N PRO A 25 5.15 -14.03 24.63
CA PRO A 25 3.88 -13.49 24.22
C PRO A 25 3.50 -14.32 23.00
N VAL A 26 2.47 -15.14 23.14
CA VAL A 26 1.85 -15.79 22.00
C VAL A 26 1.31 -14.62 21.22
N VAL A 27 2.07 -14.17 20.24
CA VAL A 27 1.57 -13.28 19.21
C VAL A 27 0.60 -14.17 18.46
N LEU A 28 -0.64 -14.20 18.94
CA LEU A 28 -1.75 -14.76 18.19
C LEU A 28 -1.73 -14.00 16.87
N SER A 29 -1.26 -14.66 15.80
CA SER A 29 -1.46 -14.15 14.46
C SER A 29 -2.96 -14.17 14.23
N GLN A 30 -3.61 -13.07 14.58
CA GLN A 30 -5.02 -12.90 14.31
C GLN A 30 -5.12 -12.72 12.79
N THR A 31 -5.56 -13.79 12.13
CA THR A 31 -5.87 -13.82 10.70
C THR A 31 -6.77 -12.65 10.32
N ILE A 32 -6.51 -12.01 9.18
CA ILE A 32 -7.34 -10.90 8.71
C ILE A 32 -8.77 -11.44 8.55
N PRO A 33 -9.78 -10.84 9.23
CA PRO A 33 -11.11 -11.43 9.29
C PRO A 33 -11.75 -11.58 7.92
N ALA A 34 -12.42 -12.71 7.71
CA ALA A 34 -13.12 -12.99 6.46
C ALA A 34 -14.44 -12.20 6.30
N SER A 35 -14.92 -11.52 7.35
CA SER A 35 -16.24 -10.86 7.36
C SER A 35 -16.22 -9.45 7.96
N LYS A 36 -17.08 -8.57 7.42
CA LYS A 36 -17.23 -7.15 7.82
C LYS A 36 -17.53 -6.98 9.30
N SER A 37 -18.31 -7.90 9.87
CA SER A 37 -18.74 -7.86 11.27
C SER A 37 -17.58 -7.99 12.27
N GLN A 38 -16.51 -8.70 11.89
CA GLN A 38 -15.35 -8.98 12.73
C GLN A 38 -14.22 -7.97 12.53
N LEU A 39 -14.27 -7.21 11.43
CA LEU A 39 -13.19 -6.35 11.02
C LEU A 39 -12.97 -5.17 11.97
N ASN A 40 -14.04 -4.56 12.48
CA ASN A 40 -13.92 -3.43 13.41
C ASN A 40 -13.27 -3.86 14.72
N SER A 41 -13.69 -4.99 15.30
CA SER A 41 -13.10 -5.54 16.52
C SER A 41 -11.67 -6.03 16.31
N TRP A 42 -11.36 -6.63 15.16
CA TRP A 42 -10.00 -7.03 14.80
C TRP A 42 -9.10 -5.83 14.56
N PHE A 43 -9.59 -4.81 13.85
CA PHE A 43 -8.85 -3.57 13.58
C PHE A 43 -8.52 -2.86 14.89
N SER A 44 -9.50 -2.64 15.76
CA SER A 44 -9.28 -1.99 17.06
C SER A 44 -8.41 -2.80 18.02
N SER A 45 -8.29 -4.13 17.84
CA SER A 45 -7.41 -4.98 18.66
C SER A 45 -6.02 -5.22 18.05
N THR A 46 -5.86 -5.04 16.74
CA THR A 46 -4.63 -5.37 16.00
C THR A 46 -3.85 -4.12 15.57
N ILE A 47 -4.53 -3.03 15.25
CA ILE A 47 -3.96 -1.77 14.76
C ILE A 47 -3.90 -0.75 15.90
N LYS A 48 -2.71 -0.58 16.47
CA LYS A 48 -2.50 0.23 17.67
C LYS A 48 -2.38 1.73 17.31
N PRO A 49 -2.78 2.65 18.20
CA PRO A 49 -2.55 4.08 18.01
C PRO A 49 -1.06 4.39 17.84
N LEU A 50 -0.70 5.50 17.19
CA LEU A 50 0.71 5.89 16.96
C LEU A 50 1.54 5.80 18.25
N SER A 51 0.98 6.24 19.38
CA SER A 51 1.62 6.18 20.71
C SER A 51 2.11 4.79 21.12
N ALA A 52 1.50 3.72 20.59
CA ALA A 52 1.81 2.33 20.91
C ALA A 52 2.59 1.60 19.80
N ARG A 53 2.87 2.26 18.66
CA ARG A 53 3.66 1.68 17.55
C ARG A 53 4.85 2.53 17.09
N LYS A 54 4.95 3.80 17.49
CA LYS A 54 5.98 4.75 17.03
C LYS A 54 7.41 4.20 17.10
N ASP A 55 7.73 3.40 18.11
CA ASP A 55 9.08 2.87 18.33
C ASP A 55 9.46 1.74 17.34
N SER A 56 8.47 1.24 16.58
CA SER A 56 8.64 0.20 15.55
C SER A 56 8.57 0.75 14.12
N LEU A 57 8.27 2.04 13.96
CA LEU A 57 8.17 2.69 12.66
C LEU A 57 9.51 3.24 12.20
N ASP A 58 9.62 3.45 10.90
CA ASP A 58 10.63 4.35 10.36
C ASP A 58 10.52 5.73 11.05
N PRO A 59 11.62 6.33 11.52
CA PRO A 59 11.59 7.60 12.26
C PRO A 59 10.99 8.78 11.48
N GLU A 60 11.21 8.86 10.17
CA GLU A 60 10.64 9.92 9.34
C GLU A 60 9.13 9.73 9.21
N LEU A 61 8.69 8.48 9.04
CA LEU A 61 7.27 8.13 9.03
C LEU A 61 6.58 8.42 10.37
N ALA A 62 7.21 8.07 11.49
CA ALA A 62 6.69 8.36 12.83
C ALA A 62 6.53 9.88 13.05
N THR A 63 7.50 10.67 12.56
CA THR A 63 7.46 12.13 12.60
C THR A 63 6.31 12.68 11.75
N ALA A 64 6.17 12.17 10.53
CA ALA A 64 5.13 12.61 9.62
C ALA A 64 3.72 12.31 10.15
N GLU A 65 3.54 11.17 10.81
CA GLU A 65 2.24 10.73 11.33
C GLU A 65 1.90 11.29 12.71
N ALA A 66 2.80 12.02 13.37
CA ALA A 66 2.55 12.63 14.68
C ALA A 66 1.41 13.65 14.64
N GLU A 67 1.32 14.44 13.57
CA GLU A 67 0.32 15.49 13.37
C GLU A 67 -0.14 15.53 11.91
N PRO A 68 -1.02 14.60 11.48
CA PRO A 68 -1.46 14.57 10.10
C PRO A 68 -2.35 15.77 9.76
N GLN A 69 -2.16 16.32 8.57
CA GLN A 69 -3.01 17.36 8.00
C GLN A 69 -4.04 16.72 7.05
N VAL A 70 -5.29 17.19 7.10
CA VAL A 70 -6.34 16.79 6.16
C VAL A 70 -6.66 17.96 5.23
N ILE A 71 -6.69 17.68 3.92
CA ILE A 71 -7.13 18.59 2.86
C ILE A 71 -8.32 17.93 2.16
N LYS A 72 -9.47 18.60 2.09
CA LYS A 72 -10.68 18.11 1.44
C LYS A 72 -10.75 18.58 -0.01
N VAL A 73 -10.97 17.64 -0.93
CA VAL A 73 -11.16 17.94 -2.35
C VAL A 73 -12.56 17.53 -2.77
N LYS A 74 -13.39 18.48 -3.21
CA LYS A 74 -14.76 18.21 -3.67
C LYS A 74 -15.13 19.08 -4.86
N LYS A 75 -15.64 18.44 -5.92
CA LYS A 75 -16.00 19.12 -7.18
C LYS A 75 -17.14 20.14 -7.04
N ASP A 76 -17.95 20.01 -6.01
CA ASP A 76 -19.07 20.93 -5.71
C ASP A 76 -18.62 22.22 -5.03
N GLY A 77 -17.31 22.38 -4.76
CA GLY A 77 -16.75 23.56 -4.08
C GLY A 77 -16.89 23.54 -2.56
N SER A 78 -17.48 22.49 -1.95
CA SER A 78 -17.62 22.37 -0.50
C SER A 78 -16.38 21.81 0.21
N GLY A 79 -15.28 21.61 -0.51
CA GLY A 79 -13.97 21.23 0.01
C GLY A 79 -13.01 22.42 0.05
N ASP A 80 -11.80 22.20 0.57
CA ASP A 80 -10.72 23.19 0.54
C ASP A 80 -10.26 23.48 -0.89
N PHE A 81 -10.35 22.46 -1.77
CA PHE A 81 -10.12 22.58 -3.21
C PHE A 81 -11.20 21.86 -4.03
N ASP A 82 -11.37 22.28 -5.28
CA ASP A 82 -12.24 21.68 -6.29
C ASP A 82 -11.52 20.64 -7.17
N THR A 83 -10.18 20.67 -7.20
CA THR A 83 -9.34 19.75 -7.97
C THR A 83 -8.23 19.13 -7.13
N ILE A 84 -7.80 17.93 -7.53
CA ILE A 84 -6.74 17.19 -6.86
C ILE A 84 -5.39 17.88 -7.09
N THR A 85 -5.16 18.40 -8.30
CA THR A 85 -3.91 19.09 -8.65
C THR A 85 -3.67 20.33 -7.79
N LYS A 86 -4.71 21.11 -7.48
CA LYS A 86 -4.59 22.28 -6.59
C LYS A 86 -4.23 21.88 -5.16
N ALA A 87 -4.85 20.81 -4.64
CA ALA A 87 -4.52 20.27 -3.33
C ALA A 87 -3.08 19.74 -3.24
N ILE A 88 -2.56 19.10 -4.30
CA ILE A 88 -1.14 18.70 -4.35
C ILE A 88 -0.24 19.94 -4.41
N ALA A 89 -0.64 20.97 -5.16
CA ALA A 89 0.15 22.20 -5.30
C ALA A 89 0.31 22.94 -3.98
N SER A 90 -0.68 22.88 -3.08
CA SER A 90 -0.59 23.50 -1.75
C SER A 90 0.35 22.77 -0.77
N VAL A 91 0.76 21.53 -1.06
CA VAL A 91 1.77 20.82 -0.25
C VAL A 91 3.17 21.33 -0.65
N PRO A 92 3.97 21.86 0.29
CA PRO A 92 5.30 22.37 -0.01
C PRO A 92 6.30 21.24 -0.35
N PRO A 93 7.31 21.50 -1.20
CA PRO A 93 8.47 20.63 -1.30
C PRO A 93 9.17 20.45 0.06
N GLY A 94 9.74 19.27 0.32
CA GLY A 94 10.35 18.93 1.61
C GLY A 94 9.34 18.65 2.72
N ASN A 95 8.09 18.36 2.37
CA ASN A 95 7.02 18.07 3.32
C ASN A 95 7.43 16.98 4.34
N THR A 96 7.37 17.30 5.63
CA THR A 96 7.69 16.36 6.72
C THR A 96 6.47 15.87 7.46
N LYS A 97 5.27 16.38 7.14
CA LYS A 97 4.01 15.99 7.78
C LYS A 97 3.19 15.11 6.86
N ARG A 98 2.42 14.21 7.42
CA ARG A 98 1.52 13.40 6.64
C ARG A 98 0.34 14.24 6.15
N VAL A 99 0.15 14.34 4.84
CA VAL A 99 -0.96 15.10 4.24
C VAL A 99 -1.98 14.15 3.61
N ILE A 100 -3.15 14.07 4.22
CA ILE A 100 -4.31 13.31 3.73
C ILE A 100 -5.14 14.22 2.82
N ILE A 101 -5.07 13.96 1.52
CA ILE A 101 -5.99 14.53 0.52
C ILE A 101 -7.23 13.63 0.49
N SER A 102 -8.28 14.07 1.19
CA SER A 102 -9.60 13.44 1.25
C SER A 102 -10.41 13.82 0.01
N ILE A 103 -10.62 12.89 -0.90
CA ILE A 103 -11.22 13.13 -2.21
C ILE A 103 -12.70 12.69 -2.16
N GLY A 104 -13.61 13.64 -2.36
CA GLY A 104 -15.04 13.37 -2.47
C GLY A 104 -15.39 12.56 -3.71
N HIS A 105 -16.60 12.01 -3.76
CA HIS A 105 -17.09 11.26 -4.91
C HIS A 105 -17.05 12.10 -6.20
N GLY A 106 -16.89 11.43 -7.34
CA GLY A 106 -16.98 12.07 -8.65
C GLY A 106 -15.90 11.61 -9.62
N VAL A 107 -15.90 12.25 -10.80
CA VAL A 107 -14.92 12.01 -11.86
C VAL A 107 -14.00 13.22 -11.97
N TYR A 108 -12.73 13.03 -11.65
CA TYR A 108 -11.66 14.03 -11.71
C TYR A 108 -10.84 13.79 -12.97
N LYS A 109 -11.13 14.56 -14.05
CA LYS A 109 -10.36 14.46 -15.29
C LYS A 109 -9.07 15.25 -15.18
N GLU A 110 -8.07 14.65 -14.53
CA GLU A 110 -6.80 15.27 -14.20
C GLU A 110 -5.65 14.28 -14.43
N LYS A 111 -4.53 14.76 -14.96
CA LYS A 111 -3.28 14.02 -14.96
C LYS A 111 -2.52 14.34 -13.68
N ILE A 112 -2.31 13.35 -12.83
CA ILE A 112 -1.76 13.53 -11.49
C ILE A 112 -0.31 13.09 -11.41
N LYS A 113 0.54 13.96 -10.84
CA LYS A 113 1.93 13.65 -10.49
C LYS A 113 2.17 14.01 -9.03
N ILE A 114 2.59 13.03 -8.23
CA ILE A 114 3.10 13.23 -6.88
C ILE A 114 4.61 13.33 -6.99
N ASP A 115 5.10 14.57 -6.93
CA ASP A 115 6.51 14.88 -7.09
C ASP A 115 7.37 14.24 -5.98
N ARG A 116 8.60 13.84 -6.34
CA ARG A 116 9.55 13.23 -5.41
C ARG A 116 9.88 14.09 -4.20
N MET A 117 9.72 15.41 -4.33
CA MET A 117 9.97 16.37 -3.26
C MET A 117 8.79 16.52 -2.29
N LYS A 118 7.68 15.78 -2.48
CA LYS A 118 6.47 15.90 -1.65
C LYS A 118 6.09 14.56 -0.99
N PRO A 119 6.94 14.01 -0.09
CA PRO A 119 6.69 12.71 0.53
C PRO A 119 5.49 12.78 1.48
N PHE A 120 5.05 11.61 1.94
CA PHE A 120 3.96 11.48 2.92
C PHE A 120 2.59 12.01 2.47
N ILE A 121 2.33 12.07 1.16
CA ILE A 121 0.99 12.37 0.63
C ILE A 121 0.11 11.12 0.65
N THR A 122 -1.16 11.30 0.94
CA THR A 122 -2.16 10.23 0.93
C THR A 122 -3.42 10.64 0.21
N PHE A 123 -3.91 9.77 -0.67
CA PHE A 123 -5.22 9.89 -1.27
C PHE A 123 -6.20 8.99 -0.53
N LEU A 124 -7.30 9.58 -0.05
CA LEU A 124 -8.34 8.87 0.67
C LEU A 124 -9.69 9.17 0.01
N GLY A 125 -10.29 8.18 -0.63
CA GLY A 125 -11.67 8.24 -1.11
C GLY A 125 -12.67 7.59 -0.15
N ASP A 126 -13.95 7.83 -0.38
CA ASP A 126 -15.04 7.13 0.30
C ASP A 126 -15.22 5.72 -0.32
N ALA A 127 -15.23 4.68 0.53
CA ALA A 127 -15.48 3.30 0.12
C ALA A 127 -16.80 3.10 -0.62
N GLN A 128 -17.84 3.83 -0.18
CA GLN A 128 -19.20 3.67 -0.70
C GLN A 128 -19.41 4.48 -1.98
N ALA A 129 -18.51 5.43 -2.25
CA ALA A 129 -18.58 6.34 -3.38
C ALA A 129 -17.17 6.66 -3.91
N ILE A 130 -16.46 5.61 -4.32
CA ILE A 130 -15.06 5.68 -4.74
C ILE A 130 -14.88 6.66 -5.92
N PRO A 131 -14.05 7.71 -5.80
CA PRO A 131 -13.80 8.66 -6.88
C PRO A 131 -13.00 8.04 -8.02
N ASN A 132 -13.23 8.55 -9.24
CA ASN A 132 -12.47 8.21 -10.43
C ASN A 132 -11.49 9.34 -10.76
N ILE A 133 -10.20 9.07 -10.69
CA ILE A 133 -9.16 9.91 -11.28
C ILE A 133 -8.94 9.39 -12.70
N THR A 134 -9.20 10.22 -13.71
CA THR A 134 -9.19 9.80 -15.11
C THR A 134 -8.36 10.72 -16.00
N PHE A 135 -7.63 10.13 -16.94
CA PHE A 135 -6.94 10.86 -18.00
C PHE A 135 -6.80 9.99 -19.24
N ASP A 136 -6.61 10.58 -20.42
CA ASP A 136 -6.54 9.88 -21.72
C ASP A 136 -5.13 9.96 -22.34
N GLY A 137 -4.10 9.91 -21.49
CA GLY A 137 -2.71 10.01 -21.90
C GLY A 137 -2.25 8.78 -22.68
N THR A 138 -1.69 9.00 -23.87
CA THR A 138 -1.01 7.96 -24.69
C THR A 138 0.48 8.26 -24.83
N ALA A 139 1.28 7.23 -25.09
CA ALA A 139 2.71 7.37 -25.32
C ALA A 139 3.01 8.16 -26.59
N LYS A 140 2.13 8.13 -27.59
CA LYS A 140 2.24 9.00 -28.77
C LYS A 140 2.26 10.49 -28.40
N LYS A 141 1.43 10.91 -27.44
CA LYS A 141 1.29 12.32 -27.05
C LYS A 141 2.22 12.73 -25.91
N TYR A 142 2.43 11.84 -24.94
CA TYR A 142 3.15 12.16 -23.69
C TYR A 142 4.43 11.35 -23.50
N GLY A 143 4.78 10.48 -24.44
CA GLY A 143 5.81 9.47 -24.21
C GLY A 143 5.37 8.38 -23.22
N THR A 144 6.12 7.28 -23.19
CA THR A 144 5.86 6.13 -22.32
C THR A 144 5.74 6.53 -20.84
N VAL A 145 6.62 7.42 -20.37
CA VAL A 145 6.73 7.78 -18.94
C VAL A 145 5.55 8.64 -18.48
N ASP A 146 5.21 9.65 -19.25
CA ASP A 146 4.21 10.66 -18.89
C ASP A 146 2.80 10.33 -19.44
N SER A 147 2.60 9.14 -20.02
CA SER A 147 1.25 8.67 -20.42
C SER A 147 0.33 8.30 -19.25
N ALA A 148 0.89 8.13 -18.04
CA ALA A 148 0.16 7.68 -16.86
C ALA A 148 -0.87 8.71 -16.34
N THR A 149 -2.07 8.23 -15.95
CA THR A 149 -3.06 9.03 -15.21
C THR A 149 -2.54 9.43 -13.83
N LEU A 150 -2.01 8.47 -13.07
CA LEU A 150 -1.37 8.72 -11.77
C LEU A 150 0.11 8.33 -11.81
N ILE A 151 0.97 9.31 -11.57
CA ILE A 151 2.42 9.14 -11.47
C ILE A 151 2.85 9.41 -10.02
N VAL A 152 3.44 8.42 -9.37
CA VAL A 152 3.92 8.51 -7.98
C VAL A 152 5.43 8.39 -7.95
N GLU A 153 6.11 9.53 -7.83
CA GLU A 153 7.57 9.57 -7.68
C GLU A 153 8.02 9.72 -6.23
N SER A 154 7.06 10.06 -5.36
CA SER A 154 7.31 10.37 -3.96
C SER A 154 7.35 9.14 -3.06
N ASP A 155 8.16 9.24 -2.01
CA ASP A 155 8.29 8.22 -1.00
C ASP A 155 7.12 8.32 0.01
N TYR A 156 6.73 7.19 0.60
CA TYR A 156 5.64 7.07 1.59
C TYR A 156 4.24 7.44 1.08
N PHE A 157 4.02 7.44 -0.24
CA PHE A 157 2.69 7.70 -0.82
C PHE A 157 1.70 6.58 -0.49
N VAL A 158 0.47 6.95 -0.13
CA VAL A 158 -0.62 5.99 0.08
C VAL A 158 -1.83 6.37 -0.75
N ALA A 159 -2.50 5.41 -1.37
CA ALA A 159 -3.83 5.58 -1.94
C ALA A 159 -4.80 4.56 -1.37
N SER A 160 -5.99 5.00 -1.01
CA SER A 160 -7.07 4.12 -0.60
C SER A 160 -8.41 4.56 -1.14
N ASN A 161 -9.18 3.57 -1.62
CA ASN A 161 -10.50 3.78 -2.22
C ASN A 161 -10.43 4.76 -3.39
N ILE A 162 -9.55 4.51 -4.36
CA ILE A 162 -9.40 5.35 -5.55
C ILE A 162 -9.48 4.48 -6.80
N ASN A 163 -10.30 4.88 -7.77
CA ASN A 163 -10.25 4.32 -9.12
C ASN A 163 -9.29 5.16 -9.97
N ILE A 164 -8.27 4.53 -10.51
CA ILE A 164 -7.25 5.13 -11.37
C ILE A 164 -7.53 4.66 -12.80
N VAL A 165 -7.96 5.58 -13.65
CA VAL A 165 -8.51 5.27 -14.97
C VAL A 165 -7.65 5.91 -16.05
N ASN A 166 -7.13 5.12 -16.99
CA ASN A 166 -6.73 5.64 -18.28
C ASN A 166 -7.84 5.41 -19.31
N SER A 167 -8.45 6.50 -19.77
CA SER A 167 -9.58 6.52 -20.69
C SER A 167 -9.18 6.69 -22.16
N ALA A 168 -7.90 6.51 -22.51
CA ALA A 168 -7.47 6.45 -23.90
C ALA A 168 -8.23 5.33 -24.64
N PRO A 169 -8.55 5.52 -25.94
CA PRO A 169 -9.28 4.53 -26.72
C PRO A 169 -8.48 3.22 -26.84
N LYS A 170 -9.20 2.10 -26.94
CA LYS A 170 -8.59 0.80 -27.16
C LYS A 170 -7.75 0.84 -28.44
N PRO A 171 -6.50 0.36 -28.42
CA PRO A 171 -5.69 0.26 -29.62
C PRO A 171 -6.41 -0.61 -30.66
N ASP A 172 -6.55 -0.11 -31.88
CA ASP A 172 -7.12 -0.82 -33.04
C ASP A 172 -6.12 -1.77 -33.71
N GLY A 173 -4.90 -1.88 -33.17
CA GLY A 173 -3.78 -2.64 -33.74
C GLY A 173 -2.97 -1.90 -34.79
N VAL A 174 -3.41 -0.72 -35.22
CA VAL A 174 -2.74 0.14 -36.21
C VAL A 174 -2.11 1.36 -35.54
N MET A 175 -2.67 1.81 -34.42
CA MET A 175 -2.22 3.00 -33.70
C MET A 175 -0.77 2.87 -33.17
N GLU A 176 0.15 3.63 -33.77
CA GLU A 176 1.50 3.83 -33.22
C GLU A 176 1.44 4.55 -31.87
N GLY A 177 2.23 4.09 -30.89
CA GLY A 177 2.31 4.72 -29.56
C GLY A 177 1.07 4.55 -28.69
N ALA A 178 0.29 3.48 -28.90
CA ALA A 178 -0.97 3.21 -28.21
C ALA A 178 -0.84 2.76 -26.74
N GLN A 179 0.38 2.73 -26.18
CA GLN A 179 0.57 2.54 -24.75
C GLN A 179 -0.11 3.69 -24.00
N ALA A 180 -0.97 3.36 -23.05
CA ALA A 180 -1.72 4.33 -22.26
C ALA A 180 -1.74 3.86 -20.80
N ALA A 181 -0.84 4.42 -19.98
CA ALA A 181 -0.66 3.92 -18.63
C ALA A 181 -1.76 4.44 -17.67
N ALA A 182 -2.29 3.60 -16.78
CA ALA A 182 -3.16 4.09 -15.70
C ALA A 182 -2.32 4.57 -14.50
N LEU A 183 -1.31 3.78 -14.13
CA LEU A 183 -0.49 4.00 -12.95
C LEU A 183 1.00 3.88 -13.29
N ARG A 184 1.83 4.67 -12.61
CA ARG A 184 3.29 4.50 -12.59
C ARG A 184 3.82 4.83 -11.20
N ILE A 185 4.49 3.87 -10.57
CA ILE A 185 5.16 4.05 -9.28
C ILE A 185 6.68 3.98 -9.45
N SER A 186 7.38 4.99 -8.95
CA SER A 186 8.84 5.02 -8.83
C SER A 186 9.36 5.45 -7.45
N GLY A 187 8.48 5.95 -6.57
CA GLY A 187 8.79 6.17 -5.16
C GLY A 187 8.87 4.86 -4.36
N SER A 188 9.46 4.92 -3.17
CA SER A 188 9.55 3.83 -2.20
C SER A 188 8.51 3.98 -1.09
N MET A 189 8.28 2.91 -0.33
CA MET A 189 7.30 2.85 0.76
C MET A 189 5.88 3.23 0.31
N ALA A 190 5.54 2.95 -0.96
CA ALA A 190 4.25 3.28 -1.53
C ALA A 190 3.23 2.16 -1.29
N ALA A 191 1.98 2.50 -1.01
CA ALA A 191 0.94 1.50 -0.81
C ALA A 191 -0.43 1.88 -1.38
N PHE A 192 -1.13 0.88 -1.91
CA PHE A 192 -2.44 1.05 -2.54
C PHE A 192 -3.42 0.04 -1.94
N TYR A 193 -4.58 0.54 -1.53
CA TYR A 193 -5.56 -0.27 -0.83
C TYR A 193 -6.97 -0.09 -1.36
N ASN A 194 -7.64 -1.18 -1.76
CA ASN A 194 -8.99 -1.12 -2.33
C ASN A 194 -9.09 -0.10 -3.47
N CYS A 195 -8.09 -0.11 -4.35
CA CYS A 195 -8.04 0.73 -5.53
C CYS A 195 -8.46 -0.06 -6.76
N LYS A 196 -8.77 0.64 -7.85
CA LYS A 196 -8.93 0.02 -9.17
C LYS A 196 -7.94 0.61 -10.15
N ILE A 197 -7.33 -0.23 -10.98
CA ILE A 197 -6.45 0.17 -12.09
C ILE A 197 -7.17 -0.22 -13.37
N ILE A 198 -7.69 0.77 -14.08
CA ILE A 198 -8.62 0.59 -15.19
C ILE A 198 -8.06 1.26 -16.44
N GLY A 199 -8.21 0.60 -17.58
CA GLY A 199 -8.12 1.22 -18.88
C GLY A 199 -8.18 0.18 -20.00
N THR A 200 -8.03 0.68 -21.23
CA THR A 200 -8.18 -0.14 -22.45
C THR A 200 -6.92 -0.17 -23.34
N GLY A 201 -5.87 0.54 -22.93
CA GLY A 201 -4.55 0.49 -23.55
C GLY A 201 -3.78 -0.79 -23.22
N ASN A 202 -2.62 -0.97 -23.84
CA ASN A 202 -1.76 -2.11 -23.59
C ASN A 202 -0.57 -1.73 -22.68
N GLY A 203 -0.28 -2.57 -21.69
CA GLY A 203 1.07 -2.67 -21.10
C GLY A 203 1.42 -1.69 -19.98
N THR A 204 0.47 -1.35 -19.09
CA THR A 204 0.80 -0.63 -17.84
C THR A 204 1.64 -1.51 -16.92
N TYR A 205 2.83 -1.06 -16.52
CA TYR A 205 3.53 -1.63 -15.37
C TYR A 205 3.05 -0.94 -14.09
N LEU A 206 2.78 -1.72 -13.04
CA LEU A 206 2.38 -1.26 -11.70
C LEU A 206 3.46 -0.36 -11.09
N GLY A 207 4.73 -0.72 -11.25
CA GLY A 207 5.88 0.03 -10.74
C GLY A 207 7.19 -0.35 -11.41
N ARG A 208 8.24 0.43 -11.12
CA ARG A 208 9.57 0.26 -11.68
C ARG A 208 10.67 0.37 -10.62
N ALA A 209 11.73 -0.43 -10.76
CA ALA A 209 12.86 -0.50 -9.83
C ALA A 209 13.83 0.71 -9.91
N TRP A 210 13.34 1.95 -9.81
CA TRP A 210 14.17 3.17 -9.93
C TRP A 210 14.92 3.57 -8.66
N LYS A 211 14.45 3.14 -7.48
CA LYS A 211 15.20 3.26 -6.21
C LYS A 211 15.99 1.98 -5.97
N THR A 212 16.99 2.02 -5.08
CA THR A 212 17.82 0.85 -4.77
C THR A 212 17.11 -0.19 -3.90
N HIS A 213 16.17 0.23 -3.04
CA HIS A 213 15.38 -0.67 -2.17
C HIS A 213 13.90 -0.25 -2.16
N PRO A 214 13.24 -0.20 -3.32
CA PRO A 214 11.86 0.25 -3.40
C PRO A 214 10.95 -0.78 -2.73
N LYS A 215 10.02 -0.29 -1.91
CA LYS A 215 9.00 -1.11 -1.27
C LYS A 215 7.62 -0.61 -1.69
N VAL A 216 6.88 -1.43 -2.43
CA VAL A 216 5.56 -1.09 -2.96
C VAL A 216 4.60 -2.24 -2.70
N VAL A 217 3.41 -1.92 -2.18
CA VAL A 217 2.35 -2.92 -1.93
C VAL A 217 1.04 -2.50 -2.60
N LEU A 218 0.43 -3.43 -3.32
CA LEU A 218 -0.95 -3.33 -3.77
C LEU A 218 -1.76 -4.39 -3.04
N ALA A 219 -2.77 -3.96 -2.31
CA ALA A 219 -3.64 -4.84 -1.54
C ALA A 219 -5.11 -4.58 -1.90
N TYR A 220 -5.85 -5.66 -2.13
CA TYR A 220 -7.27 -5.60 -2.56
C TYR A 220 -7.50 -4.71 -3.79
N THR A 221 -6.52 -4.65 -4.69
CA THR A 221 -6.61 -3.81 -5.89
C THR A 221 -7.19 -4.62 -7.05
N ASP A 222 -8.26 -4.11 -7.67
CA ASP A 222 -8.81 -4.69 -8.88
C ASP A 222 -8.10 -4.13 -10.12
N MET A 223 -7.68 -5.01 -11.03
CA MET A 223 -6.85 -4.66 -12.19
C MET A 223 -7.52 -5.13 -13.47
N SER A 224 -7.81 -4.20 -14.38
CA SER A 224 -8.25 -4.55 -15.74
C SER A 224 -7.09 -5.12 -16.56
N GLU A 225 -7.41 -5.62 -17.76
CA GLU A 225 -6.43 -6.16 -18.72
C GLU A 225 -5.40 -5.14 -19.24
N ILE A 226 -5.46 -3.89 -18.79
CA ILE A 226 -4.45 -2.85 -19.05
C ILE A 226 -3.09 -3.18 -18.41
N VAL A 227 -3.09 -3.91 -17.30
CA VAL A 227 -1.86 -4.26 -16.57
C VAL A 227 -1.07 -5.28 -17.38
N ASN A 228 0.20 -4.95 -17.64
CA ASN A 228 1.13 -5.85 -18.30
C ASN A 228 1.23 -7.18 -17.51
N PRO A 229 1.20 -8.37 -18.15
CA PRO A 229 1.36 -9.64 -17.46
C PRO A 229 2.58 -9.70 -16.53
N GLU A 230 3.71 -9.10 -16.93
CA GLU A 230 4.92 -8.96 -16.10
C GLU A 230 4.64 -8.22 -14.78
N GLY A 231 3.68 -7.30 -14.77
CA GLY A 231 3.24 -6.48 -13.64
C GLY A 231 4.23 -5.38 -13.28
N TRP A 232 5.50 -5.74 -13.10
CA TRP A 232 6.57 -4.86 -12.61
C TRP A 232 7.76 -4.87 -13.56
N SER A 233 8.57 -3.81 -13.55
CA SER A 233 9.72 -3.75 -14.46
C SER A 233 11.01 -3.33 -13.76
N ASN A 234 12.08 -4.08 -14.02
CA ASN A 234 13.46 -3.78 -13.67
C ASN A 234 14.32 -3.44 -14.90
N LYS A 235 13.71 -3.14 -16.07
CA LYS A 235 14.37 -3.07 -17.39
C LYS A 235 15.68 -2.25 -17.45
N PHE A 236 15.80 -1.19 -16.66
CA PHE A 236 17.01 -0.34 -16.62
C PHE A 236 17.90 -0.58 -15.40
N HIS A 237 17.43 -1.41 -14.47
CA HIS A 237 18.08 -1.70 -13.20
C HIS A 237 17.91 -3.18 -12.80
N PRO A 238 18.38 -4.14 -13.63
CA PRO A 238 18.25 -5.55 -13.33
C PRO A 238 18.98 -5.95 -12.04
N GLU A 239 20.03 -5.22 -11.65
CA GLU A 239 20.80 -5.45 -10.42
C GLU A 239 19.95 -5.34 -9.15
N ARG A 240 18.81 -4.66 -9.22
CA ARG A 240 17.92 -4.37 -8.09
C ARG A 240 16.85 -5.42 -7.88
N GLU A 241 16.80 -6.44 -8.73
CA GLU A 241 15.88 -7.57 -8.56
C GLU A 241 15.97 -8.19 -7.16
N SER A 242 17.17 -8.26 -6.59
CA SER A 242 17.43 -8.80 -5.25
C SER A 242 16.97 -7.89 -4.10
N THR A 243 16.77 -6.59 -4.36
CA THR A 243 16.52 -5.57 -3.34
C THR A 243 15.12 -4.98 -3.41
N VAL A 244 14.39 -5.16 -4.52
CA VAL A 244 13.00 -4.70 -4.63
C VAL A 244 12.05 -5.51 -3.75
N PHE A 245 11.08 -4.81 -3.16
CA PHE A 245 9.93 -5.40 -2.51
C PHE A 245 8.67 -4.94 -3.23
N PHE A 246 8.19 -5.75 -4.17
CA PHE A 246 6.93 -5.50 -4.88
C PHE A 246 5.91 -6.56 -4.51
N GLY A 247 4.95 -6.17 -3.68
CA GLY A 247 3.96 -7.06 -3.10
C GLY A 247 2.56 -6.88 -3.70
N GLU A 248 1.91 -8.00 -4.00
CA GLU A 248 0.50 -8.05 -4.37
C GLU A 248 -0.23 -8.93 -3.35
N TYR A 249 -1.34 -8.43 -2.79
CA TYR A 249 -2.13 -9.12 -1.77
C TYR A 249 -3.62 -9.07 -2.10
N LYS A 250 -4.22 -10.24 -2.35
CA LYS A 250 -5.66 -10.37 -2.66
C LYS A 250 -6.13 -9.41 -3.77
N CYS A 251 -5.26 -9.14 -4.76
CA CYS A 251 -5.62 -8.40 -5.97
C CYS A 251 -6.51 -9.25 -6.89
N THR A 252 -7.39 -8.60 -7.65
CA THR A 252 -8.40 -9.26 -8.49
C THR A 252 -8.45 -8.68 -9.91
N GLY A 253 -9.27 -9.27 -10.78
CA GLY A 253 -9.42 -8.84 -12.17
C GLY A 253 -8.41 -9.48 -13.11
N LYS A 254 -8.64 -9.33 -14.42
CA LYS A 254 -7.81 -9.98 -15.46
C LYS A 254 -6.34 -9.56 -15.38
N GLY A 255 -6.06 -8.32 -15.00
CA GLY A 255 -4.71 -7.78 -14.85
C GLY A 255 -3.95 -8.29 -13.63
N ALA A 256 -4.62 -8.92 -12.66
CA ALA A 256 -4.03 -9.46 -11.45
C ALA A 256 -3.54 -10.91 -11.58
N SER A 257 -3.60 -11.51 -12.79
CA SER A 257 -3.08 -12.86 -13.01
C SER A 257 -1.60 -12.96 -12.64
N SER A 258 -1.24 -13.93 -11.81
CA SER A 258 0.14 -14.21 -11.41
C SER A 258 0.92 -14.99 -12.48
N SER A 259 0.25 -15.57 -13.48
CA SER A 259 0.86 -16.49 -14.45
C SER A 259 1.98 -15.87 -15.29
N GLY A 260 1.95 -14.55 -15.50
CA GLY A 260 2.95 -13.82 -16.27
C GLY A 260 3.86 -12.92 -15.44
N ARG A 261 3.72 -12.91 -14.10
CA ARG A 261 4.46 -11.98 -13.24
C ARG A 261 5.96 -12.28 -13.26
N VAL A 262 6.75 -11.23 -13.20
CA VAL A 262 8.19 -11.32 -12.99
C VAL A 262 8.52 -12.04 -11.67
N LYS A 263 9.63 -12.78 -11.63
CA LYS A 263 9.98 -13.66 -10.50
C LYS A 263 10.16 -12.93 -9.17
N PHE A 264 10.49 -11.64 -9.20
CA PHE A 264 10.65 -10.83 -7.99
C PHE A 264 9.35 -10.26 -7.42
N THR A 265 8.21 -10.48 -8.10
CA THR A 265 6.89 -10.18 -7.53
C THR A 265 6.60 -11.09 -6.35
N LYS A 266 6.11 -10.50 -5.26
CA LYS A 266 5.78 -11.22 -4.03
C LYS A 266 4.26 -11.32 -3.91
N ALA A 267 3.73 -12.53 -4.01
CA ALA A 267 2.38 -12.82 -3.54
C ALA A 267 2.43 -12.83 -2.00
N LEU A 268 1.88 -11.80 -1.37
CA LEU A 268 1.98 -11.65 0.07
C LEU A 268 0.99 -12.56 0.78
N THR A 269 1.40 -13.10 1.93
CA THR A 269 0.49 -13.72 2.90
C THR A 269 -0.13 -12.67 3.83
N ASP A 270 -1.13 -13.07 4.61
CA ASP A 270 -1.75 -12.24 5.64
C ASP A 270 -0.69 -11.66 6.61
N ASP A 271 0.28 -12.46 7.05
CA ASP A 271 1.36 -12.00 7.95
C ASP A 271 2.32 -11.03 7.24
N GLN A 272 2.61 -11.26 5.96
CA GLN A 272 3.54 -10.42 5.20
C GLN A 272 2.94 -9.07 4.82
N VAL A 273 1.63 -9.02 4.58
CA VAL A 273 0.94 -7.77 4.26
C VAL A 273 0.59 -6.99 5.52
N LYS A 274 0.43 -7.64 6.67
CA LYS A 274 0.01 -7.01 7.94
C LYS A 274 0.81 -5.76 8.34
N PRO A 275 2.16 -5.72 8.23
CA PRO A 275 2.93 -4.50 8.53
C PRO A 275 2.62 -3.34 7.60
N PHE A 276 2.09 -3.62 6.42
CA PHE A 276 1.64 -2.62 5.45
C PHE A 276 0.17 -2.24 5.68
N LEU A 277 -0.66 -3.23 6.00
CA LEU A 277 -2.06 -3.05 6.41
C LEU A 277 -2.21 -2.50 7.84
N ASP A 278 -1.13 -2.01 8.46
CA ASP A 278 -1.18 -1.27 9.72
C ASP A 278 -1.75 0.14 9.48
N LEU A 279 -3.05 0.14 9.18
CA LEU A 279 -3.84 1.20 8.61
C LEU A 279 -4.41 2.16 9.67
N SER A 280 -3.71 2.36 10.79
CA SER A 280 -4.07 3.40 11.78
C SER A 280 -4.16 4.81 11.18
N PHE A 281 -3.75 4.96 9.93
CA PHE A 281 -3.59 6.21 9.24
C PHE A 281 -4.68 6.55 8.18
N ILE A 282 -5.47 5.59 7.65
CA ILE A 282 -6.44 5.88 6.56
C ILE A 282 -7.90 5.49 6.86
N ASP A 283 -8.30 5.53 8.14
CA ASP A 283 -9.67 5.18 8.54
C ASP A 283 -10.12 3.82 7.96
N ALA A 284 -9.22 2.83 7.88
CA ALA A 284 -9.52 1.54 7.25
C ALA A 284 -10.68 0.77 7.89
N MET A 285 -11.07 1.14 9.11
CA MET A 285 -12.33 0.74 9.75
C MET A 285 -13.57 0.97 8.86
N LYS A 286 -13.55 1.96 7.96
CA LYS A 286 -14.70 2.34 7.14
C LYS A 286 -14.84 1.56 5.84
N TRP A 287 -13.76 0.99 5.31
CA TRP A 287 -13.71 0.54 3.91
C TRP A 287 -13.05 -0.81 3.67
N LEU A 288 -12.28 -1.33 4.63
CA LEU A 288 -11.59 -2.60 4.46
C LEU A 288 -12.58 -3.78 4.36
N LEU A 289 -13.80 -3.65 4.90
CA LEU A 289 -14.91 -4.56 4.61
C LEU A 289 -16.28 -3.83 4.57
N PRO A 290 -17.26 -4.34 3.77
CA PRO A 290 -17.17 -5.57 3.00
C PRO A 290 -16.22 -5.37 1.81
N PRO A 291 -15.69 -6.45 1.21
CA PRO A 291 -15.04 -6.30 -0.08
C PRO A 291 -16.08 -5.69 -1.03
N PRO A 292 -15.67 -4.91 -2.03
CA PRO A 292 -16.58 -4.43 -3.06
C PRO A 292 -17.41 -5.60 -3.58
N ASN A 293 -18.73 -5.43 -3.65
CA ASN A 293 -19.64 -6.47 -4.11
C ASN A 293 -19.13 -7.02 -5.45
N LYS A 294 -19.17 -8.36 -5.61
CA LYS A 294 -19.09 -8.98 -6.93
C LYS A 294 -20.24 -8.41 -7.76
N VAL A 295 -19.92 -7.59 -8.74
CA VAL A 295 -20.83 -7.29 -9.85
C VAL A 295 -20.43 -8.19 -11.00
#